data_AF-A0A921LM74-F1
#
_entry.id   AF-A0A921LM74-F1
#
_cell.length_a   1.000
_cell.length_b   1.000
_cell.length_c   1.000
_cell.angle_alpha   90.00
_cell.angle_beta   90.00
_cell.angle_gamma   90.00
#
_symmetry.space_group_name_H-M   'P 1'
#
loop_
_entity.id
_entity.type
_entity.pdbx_description
1 polymer ?
#
loop_
_entity_poly.entity_id
_entity_poly.type
_entity_poly.pdbx_seq_one_letter_code
_entity_poly.pdbx_strand_id
1 'polypeptide(L)'
;MAAANIHLPAGQKADRKLEMLFVNVGAAGGSGGSSYDWELLGRGVEDSSLEFNHDVEQTTDILGMTDTEVSPSKPSQEFDPNTIRGGQKLNQKLLDIERRQAISELSTFDVLLVHAYLGESADGPFAAEVHHNCSVVPTSLGGSNYVGLPMNIYLSNDCELGTVTIANGVPTFAADDAE
;
A
#
# COMPACT_ATOMS: atom_id res chain seq x y z
N MET A 1 9.24 -19.61 0.36
CA MET A 1 9.31 -18.29 -0.31
C MET A 1 10.61 -18.16 -1.11
N ALA A 2 10.54 -18.31 -2.44
CA ALA A 2 11.68 -18.02 -3.30
C ALA A 2 11.91 -16.49 -3.32
N ALA A 3 13.17 -16.04 -3.22
CA ALA A 3 13.48 -14.61 -3.29
C ALA A 3 13.06 -14.06 -4.67
N ALA A 4 12.10 -13.15 -4.70
CA ALA A 4 11.72 -12.45 -5.93
C ALA A 4 12.91 -11.62 -6.42
N ASN A 5 13.36 -11.86 -7.66
CA ASN A 5 14.49 -11.17 -8.24
C ASN A 5 14.05 -9.82 -8.86
N ILE A 6 14.94 -8.83 -8.83
CA ILE A 6 14.75 -7.57 -9.55
C ILE A 6 14.90 -7.85 -11.04
N HIS A 7 13.80 -7.81 -11.79
CA HIS A 7 13.78 -8.07 -13.22
C HIS A 7 14.06 -6.80 -14.03
N LEU A 8 15.22 -6.18 -13.79
CA LEU A 8 15.69 -5.00 -14.52
C LEU A 8 17.07 -5.26 -15.14
N PRO A 9 17.37 -4.68 -16.33
CA PRO A 9 18.71 -4.69 -16.89
C PRO A 9 19.76 -4.20 -15.88
N ALA A 10 20.96 -4.80 -15.92
CA ALA A 10 22.02 -4.46 -15.00
C ALA A 10 22.36 -2.95 -15.06
N GLY A 11 22.29 -2.28 -13.91
CA GLY A 11 22.54 -0.84 -13.79
C GLY A 11 21.34 0.07 -14.13
N GLN A 12 20.20 -0.49 -14.53
CA GLN A 12 18.97 0.28 -14.72
C GLN A 12 18.30 0.58 -13.39
N LYS A 13 17.91 1.84 -13.19
CA LYS A 13 17.10 2.26 -12.06
C LYS A 13 15.64 1.85 -12.30
N ALA A 14 14.96 1.39 -11.25
CA ALA A 14 13.52 1.19 -11.29
C ALA A 14 12.83 2.54 -11.42
N ASP A 15 11.84 2.64 -12.32
CA ASP A 15 10.96 3.81 -12.36
C ASP A 15 9.99 3.76 -11.17
N ARG A 16 9.73 4.89 -10.50
CA ARG A 16 8.78 4.97 -9.36
C ARG A 16 7.39 4.43 -9.67
N LYS A 17 6.97 4.54 -10.94
CA LYS A 17 5.68 4.02 -11.45
C LYS A 17 5.55 2.48 -11.35
N LEU A 18 6.65 1.75 -11.16
CA LEU A 18 6.66 0.30 -11.01
C LEU A 18 6.26 -0.13 -9.60
N GLU A 19 6.25 0.79 -8.64
CA GLU A 19 5.69 0.55 -7.31
C GLU A 19 4.28 1.15 -7.27
N MET A 20 3.26 0.28 -7.25
CA MET A 20 1.86 0.67 -7.33
C MET A 20 1.12 0.28 -6.06
N LEU A 21 0.26 1.17 -5.57
CA LEU A 21 -0.58 0.92 -4.41
C LEU A 21 -2.05 0.99 -4.82
N PHE A 22 -2.79 -0.08 -4.54
CA PHE A 22 -4.21 -0.19 -4.79
C PHE A 22 -4.96 -0.30 -3.47
N VAL A 23 -6.13 0.33 -3.38
CA VAL A 23 -7.01 0.20 -2.20
C VAL A 23 -8.31 -0.45 -2.62
N ASN A 24 -8.79 -1.40 -1.81
CA ASN A 24 -10.09 -2.02 -2.03
C ASN A 24 -11.21 -1.03 -1.72
N VAL A 25 -11.97 -0.66 -2.75
CA VAL A 25 -13.16 0.20 -2.66
C VAL A 25 -14.47 -0.59 -2.73
N GLY A 26 -14.39 -1.92 -2.87
CA GLY A 26 -15.52 -2.84 -2.88
C GLY A 26 -16.22 -2.94 -1.52
N ALA A 27 -17.25 -3.78 -1.42
CA ALA A 27 -17.70 -4.22 -0.10
C ALA A 27 -16.54 -4.98 0.56
N ALA A 28 -16.33 -4.81 1.87
CA ALA A 28 -15.33 -5.57 2.62
C ALA A 28 -15.59 -7.06 2.40
N GLY A 29 -14.81 -7.66 1.50
CA GLY A 29 -14.87 -9.09 1.24
C GLY A 29 -14.16 -9.73 2.41
N GLY A 30 -14.88 -10.47 3.23
CA GLY A 30 -14.25 -11.39 4.16
C GLY A 30 -13.21 -12.22 3.41
N SER A 31 -12.10 -12.49 4.10
CA SER A 31 -10.95 -13.28 3.62
C SER A 31 -11.38 -14.37 2.61
N GLY A 32 -11.03 -14.14 1.33
CA GLY A 32 -11.25 -15.09 0.24
C GLY A 32 -12.62 -14.99 -0.44
N GLY A 33 -12.74 -14.17 -1.50
CA GLY A 33 -13.86 -14.31 -2.43
C GLY A 33 -14.17 -13.09 -3.32
N SER A 34 -13.52 -13.01 -4.47
CA SER A 34 -14.08 -12.57 -5.77
C SER A 34 -14.80 -11.20 -5.92
N SER A 35 -14.77 -10.29 -4.94
CA SER A 35 -15.35 -8.94 -5.10
C SER A 35 -14.43 -7.80 -4.63
N TYR A 36 -13.12 -7.97 -4.71
CA TYR A 36 -12.20 -6.85 -4.56
C TYR A 36 -12.37 -5.90 -5.74
N ASP A 37 -12.68 -4.65 -5.45
CA ASP A 37 -12.71 -3.57 -6.44
C ASP A 37 -11.50 -2.70 -6.15
N TRP A 38 -10.40 -2.94 -6.86
CA TRP A 38 -9.13 -2.27 -6.61
C TRP A 38 -9.07 -0.92 -7.31
N GLU A 39 -8.87 0.15 -6.54
CA GLU A 39 -8.66 1.50 -7.07
C GLU A 39 -7.17 1.88 -6.93
N LEU A 40 -6.51 2.20 -8.06
CA LEU A 40 -5.12 2.65 -8.07
C LEU A 40 -5.00 4.06 -7.47
N LEU A 41 -4.06 4.23 -6.55
CA LEU A 41 -3.71 5.51 -5.96
C LEU A 41 -2.45 6.13 -6.58
N GLY A 42 -2.28 7.43 -6.37
CA GLY A 42 -1.11 8.19 -6.85
C GLY A 42 -1.32 8.98 -8.15
N ARG A 43 -2.54 9.00 -8.72
CA ARG A 43 -2.80 9.81 -9.93
C ARG A 43 -2.68 11.31 -9.61
N GLY A 44 -1.62 11.95 -10.10
CA GLY A 44 -1.35 13.38 -9.87
C GLY A 44 -0.66 13.68 -8.53
N VAL A 45 -0.12 12.65 -7.88
CA VAL A 45 0.79 12.77 -6.74
C VAL A 45 2.22 12.84 -7.32
N GLU A 46 2.96 13.87 -6.95
CA GLU A 46 4.27 14.17 -7.54
C GLU A 46 5.40 13.43 -6.82
N ASP A 47 5.24 13.21 -5.52
CA ASP A 47 6.16 12.45 -4.69
C ASP A 47 5.36 11.60 -3.68
N SER A 48 5.81 10.37 -3.46
CA SER A 48 5.22 9.48 -2.46
C SER A 48 6.24 8.43 -2.10
N SER A 49 6.53 8.31 -0.80
CA SER A 49 7.53 7.40 -0.25
C SER A 49 6.88 6.44 0.73
N LEU A 50 7.21 5.16 0.63
CA LEU A 50 6.84 4.16 1.62
C LEU A 50 7.89 4.15 2.74
N GLU A 51 7.48 4.52 3.94
CA GLU A 51 8.33 4.57 5.12
C GLU A 51 8.11 3.34 6.00
N PHE A 52 9.15 2.52 6.22
CA PHE A 52 9.01 1.27 6.96
C PHE A 52 8.98 1.42 8.50
N ASN A 53 9.39 2.58 9.03
CA ASN A 53 9.30 2.97 10.45
C ASN A 53 9.61 1.86 11.46
N HIS A 54 10.84 1.34 11.42
CA HIS A 54 11.35 0.42 12.45
C HIS A 54 11.80 1.20 13.69
N ASP A 55 11.41 0.74 14.88
CA ASP A 55 12.00 1.22 16.12
C ASP A 55 13.29 0.43 16.39
N VAL A 56 14.40 1.13 16.62
CA VAL A 56 15.70 0.50 16.91
C VAL A 56 16.11 0.86 18.32
N GLU A 57 16.20 -0.15 19.18
CA GLU A 57 16.72 -0.01 20.53
C GLU A 57 18.14 -0.59 20.59
N GLN A 58 19.09 0.22 21.04
CA GLN A 58 20.49 -0.21 21.22
C GLN A 58 20.83 -0.17 22.70
N THR A 59 21.15 -1.33 23.26
CA THR A 59 21.60 -1.44 24.65
C THR A 59 23.04 -1.92 24.67
N THR A 60 23.92 -1.20 25.37
CA THR A 60 25.30 -1.64 25.57
C THR A 60 25.39 -2.42 26.87
N ASP A 61 25.78 -3.69 26.79
CA ASP A 61 26.01 -4.55 27.94
C ASP A 61 27.24 -4.10 28.75
N ILE A 62 27.37 -4.58 29.99
CA ILE A 62 28.50 -4.31 30.90
C ILE A 62 29.85 -4.73 30.31
N LEU A 63 29.84 -5.61 29.31
CA LEU A 63 31.02 -6.08 28.57
C LEU A 63 31.38 -5.17 27.37
N GLY A 64 30.62 -4.11 27.13
CA GLY A 64 30.84 -3.18 26.02
C GLY A 64 30.36 -3.68 24.66
N MET A 65 29.55 -4.75 24.64
CA MET A 65 28.88 -5.25 23.42
C MET A 65 27.55 -4.53 23.26
N THR A 66 27.23 -4.08 22.05
CA THR A 66 25.95 -3.43 21.73
C THR A 66 24.99 -4.48 21.18
N ASP A 67 23.94 -4.79 21.94
CA ASP A 67 22.79 -5.53 21.46
C ASP A 67 21.85 -4.54 20.76
N THR A 68 21.37 -4.93 19.58
CA THR A 68 20.45 -4.12 18.77
C THR A 68 19.16 -4.91 18.56
N GLU A 69 18.07 -4.40 19.12
CA GLU A 69 16.72 -4.92 18.89
C GLU A 69 16.02 -4.03 17.86
N VAL A 70 15.31 -4.67 16.92
CA VAL A 70 14.58 -3.98 15.86
C VAL A 70 13.12 -4.41 15.94
N SER A 71 12.20 -3.44 16.04
CA SER A 71 10.76 -3.70 16.12
C SER A 71 10.16 -4.09 14.75
N PRO A 72 8.97 -4.72 14.73
CA PRO A 72 8.24 -4.98 13.49
C PRO A 72 8.02 -3.69 12.71
N SER A 73 8.09 -3.75 11.38
CA SER A 73 7.83 -2.60 10.51
C SER A 73 6.44 -2.01 10.76
N LYS A 74 6.33 -0.69 10.62
CA LYS A 74 5.06 0.06 10.67
C LYS A 74 4.95 0.87 9.39
N PRO A 75 4.67 0.24 8.24
CA PRO A 75 4.80 0.92 6.98
C PRO A 75 3.76 2.03 6.84
N SER A 76 4.17 3.22 6.41
CA SER A 76 3.26 4.32 6.10
C SER A 76 3.60 5.00 4.78
N GLN A 77 2.58 5.45 4.06
CA GLN A 77 2.75 6.16 2.79
C GLN A 77 1.75 7.32 2.69
N GLU A 78 2.27 8.49 2.32
CA GLU A 78 1.49 9.71 2.13
C GLU A 78 1.16 9.95 0.65
N PHE A 79 -0.02 10.52 0.41
CA PHE A 79 -0.49 10.94 -0.91
C PHE A 79 -0.97 12.39 -0.89
N ASP A 80 -0.09 13.31 -1.30
CA ASP A 80 -0.34 14.75 -1.46
C ASP A 80 0.23 15.24 -2.82
N PRO A 81 -0.52 15.95 -3.68
CA PRO A 81 -1.92 16.33 -3.60
C PRO A 81 -2.86 15.27 -4.21
N ASN A 82 -3.51 14.47 -3.37
CA ASN A 82 -4.58 13.58 -3.84
C ASN A 82 -5.83 14.39 -4.25
N THR A 83 -5.88 14.80 -5.51
CA THR A 83 -6.99 15.58 -6.07
C THR A 83 -8.22 14.71 -6.32
N ILE A 84 -9.39 15.14 -5.82
CA ILE A 84 -10.66 14.43 -6.04
C ILE A 84 -11.05 14.51 -7.51
N ARG A 85 -11.29 13.35 -8.14
CA ARG A 85 -11.77 13.26 -9.53
C ARG A 85 -13.09 12.47 -9.59
N GLY A 86 -13.94 12.84 -10.55
CA GLY A 86 -15.19 12.13 -10.80
C GLY A 86 -14.94 10.65 -11.13
N GLY A 87 -15.67 9.76 -10.47
CA GLY A 87 -15.56 8.31 -10.62
C GLY A 87 -14.66 7.61 -9.59
N GLN A 88 -13.92 8.34 -8.75
CA GLN A 88 -13.15 7.76 -7.65
C GLN A 88 -14.06 7.35 -6.50
N LYS A 89 -14.10 6.06 -6.18
CA LYS A 89 -14.94 5.50 -5.12
C LYS A 89 -14.26 5.64 -3.76
N LEU A 90 -12.93 5.62 -3.69
CA LEU A 90 -12.21 5.74 -2.42
C LEU A 90 -12.46 7.09 -1.76
N ASN A 91 -12.25 8.17 -2.52
CA ASN A 91 -12.46 9.54 -2.02
C ASN A 91 -13.92 9.78 -1.62
N GLN A 92 -14.89 9.15 -2.31
CA GLN A 92 -16.29 9.19 -1.93
C GLN A 92 -16.54 8.48 -0.58
N LYS A 93 -15.98 7.29 -0.39
CA LYS A 93 -16.10 6.53 0.88
C LYS A 93 -15.45 7.26 2.05
N LEU A 94 -14.22 7.75 1.89
CA LEU A 94 -13.50 8.47 2.95
C LEU A 94 -14.25 9.74 3.36
N LEU A 95 -14.76 10.51 2.39
CA LEU A 95 -15.55 11.71 2.70
C LEU A 95 -16.87 11.38 3.41
N ASP A 96 -17.51 10.26 3.06
CA ASP A 96 -18.71 9.79 3.75
C ASP A 96 -18.43 9.35 5.19
N ILE A 97 -17.35 8.60 5.41
CA ILE A 97 -16.88 8.19 6.75
C ILE A 97 -16.57 9.41 7.62
N GLU A 98 -15.84 10.39 7.07
CA GLU A 98 -15.48 11.62 7.78
C GLU A 98 -16.73 12.45 8.15
N ARG A 99 -17.70 12.54 7.24
CA ARG A 99 -18.99 13.22 7.51
C ARG A 99 -19.83 12.50 8.57
N ARG A 100 -19.75 11.18 8.66
CA ARG A 100 -20.43 10.37 9.69
C ARG A 100 -19.64 10.30 11.00
N GLN A 101 -18.41 10.81 11.04
CA GLN A 101 -17.46 10.62 12.14
C GLN A 101 -17.28 9.15 12.54
N ALA A 102 -17.38 8.24 11.57
CA ALA A 102 -17.26 6.80 11.79
C ALA A 102 -15.79 6.37 11.78
N ILE A 103 -14.99 6.89 12.71
CA ILE A 103 -13.52 6.74 12.75
C ILE A 103 -13.09 5.27 12.74
N SER A 104 -13.89 4.38 13.34
CA SER A 104 -13.63 2.94 13.33
C SER A 104 -13.63 2.30 11.94
N GLU A 105 -14.31 2.89 10.95
CA GLU A 105 -14.31 2.41 9.56
C GLU A 105 -13.03 2.82 8.81
N LEU A 106 -12.22 3.74 9.36
CA LEU A 106 -10.96 4.17 8.73
C LEU A 106 -9.87 3.10 8.83
N SER A 107 -10.01 2.12 9.73
CA SER A 107 -9.02 1.06 9.98
C SER A 107 -9.39 -0.31 9.42
N THR A 108 -10.35 -0.36 8.50
CA THR A 108 -10.88 -1.62 7.93
C THR A 108 -10.64 -1.74 6.43
N PHE A 109 -9.65 -1.03 5.89
CA PHE A 109 -9.34 -1.07 4.46
C PHE A 109 -8.38 -2.21 4.13
N ASP A 110 -8.56 -2.81 2.96
CA ASP A 110 -7.55 -3.70 2.37
C ASP A 110 -6.71 -2.90 1.36
N VAL A 111 -5.40 -3.03 1.46
CA VAL A 111 -4.43 -2.32 0.61
C VAL A 111 -3.53 -3.34 -0.06
N LEU A 112 -3.47 -3.31 -1.39
CA LEU A 112 -2.59 -4.14 -2.20
C LEU A 112 -1.39 -3.30 -2.64
N LEU A 113 -0.20 -3.71 -2.21
CA LEU A 113 1.08 -3.17 -2.66
C LEU A 113 1.64 -4.06 -3.76
N VAL A 114 2.00 -3.47 -4.89
CA VAL A 114 2.53 -4.19 -6.06
C VAL A 114 3.92 -3.67 -6.39
N HIS A 115 4.87 -4.59 -6.40
CA HIS A 115 6.25 -4.34 -6.80
C HIS A 115 6.46 -4.86 -8.22
N ALA A 116 6.07 -4.09 -9.25
CA ALA A 116 6.19 -4.51 -10.65
C ALA A 116 7.65 -4.58 -11.17
N TYR A 117 8.64 -4.23 -10.34
CA TYR A 117 10.06 -4.47 -10.60
C TYR A 117 10.56 -5.81 -10.02
N LEU A 118 9.75 -6.48 -9.20
CA LEU A 118 9.99 -7.82 -8.68
C LEU A 118 9.04 -8.78 -9.39
N GLY A 119 9.59 -9.77 -10.10
CA GLY A 119 8.78 -10.71 -10.85
C GLY A 119 9.61 -11.74 -11.60
N GLU A 120 8.94 -12.77 -12.10
CA GLU A 120 9.58 -13.82 -12.90
C GLU A 120 9.89 -13.35 -14.33
N SER A 121 9.14 -12.37 -14.84
CA SER A 121 9.34 -11.78 -16.17
C SER A 121 8.89 -10.32 -16.25
N ALA A 122 9.29 -9.62 -17.32
CA ALA A 122 8.91 -8.22 -17.59
C ALA A 122 7.39 -8.02 -17.78
N ASP A 123 6.65 -9.08 -18.11
CA ASP A 123 5.22 -9.06 -18.41
C ASP A 123 4.38 -9.83 -17.36
N GLY A 124 4.99 -10.25 -16.25
CA GLY A 124 4.35 -10.88 -15.08
C GLY A 124 4.77 -12.33 -14.81
N PRO A 125 4.26 -12.96 -13.72
CA PRO A 125 3.55 -12.32 -12.60
C PRO A 125 4.50 -11.51 -11.70
N PHE A 126 3.98 -10.42 -11.10
CA PHE A 126 4.76 -9.52 -10.23
C PHE A 126 4.55 -9.86 -8.76
N ALA A 127 5.55 -9.61 -7.92
CA ALA A 127 5.41 -9.77 -6.47
C ALA A 127 4.46 -8.70 -5.90
N ALA A 128 3.54 -9.13 -5.04
CA ALA A 128 2.57 -8.26 -4.42
C ALA A 128 2.22 -8.71 -3.00
N GLU A 129 1.77 -7.76 -2.19
CA GLU A 129 1.43 -7.97 -0.78
C GLU A 129 0.06 -7.34 -0.53
N VAL A 130 -0.89 -8.12 -0.01
CA VAL A 130 -2.19 -7.61 0.43
C VAL A 130 -2.13 -7.41 1.93
N HIS A 131 -2.28 -6.17 2.38
CA HIS A 131 -2.41 -5.82 3.79
C HIS A 131 -3.88 -5.63 4.14
N HIS A 132 -4.37 -6.37 5.13
CA HIS A 132 -5.74 -6.31 5.63
C HIS A 132 -5.85 -5.40 6.86
N ASN A 133 -6.99 -4.77 7.11
CA ASN A 133 -7.20 -3.90 8.29
C ASN A 133 -6.22 -2.70 8.35
N CYS A 134 -5.90 -2.14 7.19
CA CYS A 134 -5.09 -0.93 7.06
C CYS A 134 -5.88 0.30 7.48
N SER A 135 -5.16 1.31 7.98
CA SER A 135 -5.74 2.60 8.33
C SER A 135 -5.50 3.62 7.22
N VAL A 136 -6.58 4.14 6.64
CA VAL A 136 -6.51 5.21 5.63
C VAL A 136 -7.11 6.47 6.24
N VAL A 137 -6.27 7.47 6.50
CA VAL A 137 -6.65 8.67 7.25
C VAL A 137 -6.56 9.89 6.33
N PRO A 138 -7.68 10.56 6.00
CA PRO A 138 -7.65 11.83 5.31
C PRO A 138 -7.06 12.92 6.22
N THR A 139 -6.11 13.71 5.73
CA THR A 139 -5.41 14.73 6.54
C THR A 139 -6.06 16.11 6.43
N SER A 140 -6.61 16.44 5.27
CA SER A 140 -7.34 17.68 5.05
C SER A 140 -8.31 17.57 3.86
N LEU A 141 -9.25 18.51 3.77
CA LEU A 141 -10.16 18.65 2.63
C LEU A 141 -10.13 20.10 2.16
N GLY A 142 -9.74 20.33 0.91
CA GLY A 142 -9.67 21.66 0.33
C GLY A 142 -8.58 21.78 -0.73
N GLY A 143 -8.25 23.02 -1.09
CA GLY A 143 -7.20 23.30 -2.07
C GLY A 143 -7.37 24.67 -2.69
N SER A 144 -6.43 25.05 -3.55
CA SER A 144 -6.41 26.37 -4.20
C SER A 144 -7.21 26.37 -5.50
N ASN A 145 -6.77 25.59 -6.50
CA ASN A 145 -7.44 25.50 -7.81
C ASN A 145 -8.44 24.34 -7.91
N TYR A 146 -8.19 23.24 -7.18
CA TYR A 146 -9.00 22.02 -7.18
C TYR A 146 -9.14 21.50 -5.75
N VAL A 147 -10.19 20.72 -5.48
CA VAL A 147 -10.40 20.09 -4.17
C VAL A 147 -9.53 18.84 -4.07
N GLY A 148 -8.57 18.86 -3.15
CA GLY A 148 -7.79 17.71 -2.71
C GLY A 148 -8.33 17.10 -1.43
N LEU A 149 -8.08 15.81 -1.28
CA LEU A 149 -8.25 15.03 -0.06
C LEU A 149 -6.93 14.26 0.18
N PRO A 150 -5.84 14.95 0.57
CA PRO A 150 -4.61 14.27 0.94
C PRO A 150 -4.88 13.24 2.06
N MET A 151 -4.16 12.12 2.02
CA MET A 151 -4.35 11.01 2.95
C MET A 151 -3.05 10.31 3.28
N ASN A 152 -3.02 9.74 4.48
CA ASN A 152 -1.97 8.85 4.94
C ASN A 152 -2.52 7.43 5.02
N ILE A 153 -1.77 6.49 4.44
CA ILE A 153 -2.07 5.07 4.51
C ILE A 153 -1.07 4.44 5.47
N TYR A 154 -1.59 3.79 6.51
CA TYR A 154 -0.83 2.98 7.44
C TYR A 154 -1.12 1.52 7.14
N LEU A 155 -0.11 0.79 6.66
CA LEU A 155 -0.21 -0.63 6.39
C LEU A 155 -0.22 -1.40 7.72
N SER A 156 -1.02 -2.45 7.76
CA SER A 156 -1.03 -3.38 8.89
C SER A 156 0.09 -4.42 8.73
N ASN A 157 0.36 -5.14 9.81
CA ASN A 157 1.23 -6.32 9.79
C ASN A 157 0.48 -7.60 9.41
N ASP A 158 -0.80 -7.50 9.05
CA ASP A 158 -1.62 -8.61 8.57
C ASP A 158 -1.50 -8.65 7.04
N CYS A 159 -0.39 -9.23 6.55
CA CYS A 159 -0.05 -9.28 5.13
C CYS A 159 -0.14 -10.69 4.55
N GLU A 160 -0.77 -10.79 3.38
CA GLU A 160 -0.78 -11.97 2.53
C GLU A 160 0.15 -11.72 1.35
N LEU A 161 1.24 -12.49 1.29
CA LEU A 161 2.20 -12.43 0.19
C LEU A 161 1.66 -13.22 -0.99
N GLY A 162 1.87 -12.72 -2.19
CA GLY A 162 1.44 -13.39 -3.40
C GLY A 162 2.00 -12.75 -4.65
N THR A 163 1.32 -13.04 -5.74
CA THR A 163 1.63 -12.45 -7.04
C THR A 163 0.41 -11.76 -7.62
N VAL A 164 0.65 -10.74 -8.43
CA VAL A 164 -0.41 -10.02 -9.13
C VAL A 164 -0.18 -10.04 -10.62
N THR A 165 -1.27 -10.26 -11.35
CA THR A 165 -1.32 -10.05 -12.80
C THR A 165 -2.17 -8.81 -13.07
N ILE A 166 -1.58 -7.79 -13.68
CA ILE A 166 -2.30 -6.57 -14.05
C ILE A 166 -2.72 -6.69 -15.53
N ALA A 167 -4.00 -6.97 -15.76
CA ALA A 167 -4.58 -6.99 -17.10
C ALA A 167 -5.48 -5.77 -17.30
N ASN A 168 -5.26 -4.98 -18.35
CA ASN A 168 -6.05 -3.78 -18.66
C ASN A 168 -6.17 -2.78 -17.48
N GLY A 169 -5.17 -2.69 -16.61
CA GLY A 169 -5.17 -1.80 -15.44
C GLY A 169 -5.96 -2.33 -14.23
N VAL A 170 -6.44 -3.58 -14.27
CA VAL A 170 -7.08 -4.25 -13.13
C VAL A 170 -6.11 -5.28 -12.55
N PRO A 171 -5.68 -5.13 -11.28
CA PRO A 171 -4.86 -6.12 -10.62
C PRO A 171 -5.70 -7.35 -10.22
N THR A 172 -5.23 -8.53 -10.57
CA THR A 172 -5.76 -9.81 -10.06
C THR A 172 -4.71 -10.43 -9.15
N PHE A 173 -4.99 -10.44 -7.85
CA PHE A 173 -4.11 -11.02 -6.83
C PHE A 173 -4.32 -12.54 -6.75
N ALA A 174 -3.22 -13.28 -6.72
CA ALA A 174 -3.15 -14.69 -6.40
C ALA A 174 -2.22 -14.85 -5.21
N ALA A 175 -2.77 -15.29 -4.07
CA ALA A 175 -1.99 -15.61 -2.89
C ALA A 175 -0.93 -16.67 -3.22
N ASP A 176 0.26 -16.55 -2.64
CA ASP A 176 1.22 -17.65 -2.66
C ASP A 176 0.64 -18.76 -1.78
N ASP A 177 0.71 -20.02 -2.22
CA ASP A 177 0.26 -21.13 -1.39
C ASP A 177 1.10 -21.11 -0.11
N ALA A 178 0.44 -20.87 1.03
CA ALA A 178 1.08 -20.85 2.33
C ALA A 178 1.65 -22.25 2.63
N GLU A 179 2.96 -22.41 2.46
CA GLU A 179 3.72 -23.57 2.97
C GLU A 179 4.05 -23.39 4.47
#